data_AF-A0A7V0ST43-F1
#
_entry.id   AF-A0A7V0ST43-F1
#
_cell.length_a   1.000
_cell.length_b   1.000
_cell.length_c   1.000
_cell.angle_alpha   90.00
_cell.angle_beta   90.00
_cell.angle_gamma   90.00
#
_symmetry.space_group_name_H-M   'P 1'
#
loop_
_entity.id
_entity.type
_entity.pdbx_description
1 polymer ?
#
loop_
_entity_poly.entity_id
_entity_poly.type
_entity_poly.pdbx_seq_one_letter_code
_entity_poly.pdbx_strand_id
1 'polypeptide(L)' 'MIFFNSGIELTLKNSPVIESLQKIENMGIEILVCGTCLDYFQKKFELAVGRISNMYDILDTMTKAGKVVFL' A
#
# COMPACT_ATOMS: atom_id res chain seq x y z
N MET A 1 1.30 4.58 -5.41
CA MET A 1 2.11 3.40 -4.99
C MET A 1 1.18 2.30 -4.54
N ILE A 2 1.54 1.03 -4.75
CA ILE A 2 0.68 -0.11 -4.43
C ILE A 2 1.48 -1.10 -3.58
N PHE A 3 0.94 -1.50 -2.43
CA PHE A 3 1.52 -2.48 -1.52
C PHE A 3 0.58 -3.68 -1.36
N PHE A 4 1.07 -4.88 -1.69
CA PHE A 4 0.34 -6.14 -1.57
C PHE A 4 1.31 -7.27 -1.20
N ASN A 5 0.77 -8.45 -0.89
CA ASN A 5 1.52 -9.57 -0.28
C ASN A 5 2.30 -9.10 0.96
N SER A 6 3.54 -9.55 1.15
CA SER A 6 4.40 -9.11 2.25
C SER A 6 4.80 -7.63 2.17
N GLY A 7 4.63 -6.97 1.01
CA GLY A 7 4.91 -5.54 0.86
C GLY A 7 4.06 -4.65 1.77
N ILE A 8 2.90 -5.14 2.25
CA ILE A 8 2.05 -4.41 3.21
C ILE A 8 2.78 -4.09 4.52
N GLU A 9 3.82 -4.84 4.89
CA GLU A 9 4.58 -4.61 6.13
C GLU A 9 5.26 -3.23 6.17
N LEU A 10 5.60 -2.69 5.00
CA LEU A 10 6.22 -1.36 4.90
C LEU A 10 5.26 -0.24 5.29
N THR A 11 3.95 -0.49 5.24
CA THR A 11 2.88 0.51 5.51
C THR A 11 2.39 0.52 6.95
N LEU A 12 2.99 -0.29 7.82
CA LEU A 12 2.56 -0.48 9.21
C LEU A 12 3.30 0.44 10.18
N LYS A 13 2.71 0.67 11.36
CA LYS A 13 3.20 1.59 12.41
C LYS A 13 4.70 1.43 12.75
N ASN A 14 5.22 0.21 12.76
CA ASN A 14 6.60 -0.09 13.16
C ASN A 14 7.59 -0.22 11.98
N SER A 15 7.17 0.16 10.77
CA SER A 15 8.03 0.11 9.59
C SER A 15 9.15 1.16 9.67
N PRO A 16 10.42 0.81 9.37
CA PRO A 16 11.53 1.76 9.38
C PRO A 16 11.40 2.86 8.32
N VAL A 17 10.47 2.71 7.36
CA VAL A 17 10.22 3.67 6.28
C VAL A 17 8.91 4.43 6.43
N ILE A 18 8.21 4.29 7.56
CA ILE A 18 6.84 4.81 7.70
C ILE A 18 6.76 6.33 7.51
N GLU A 19 7.70 7.08 8.09
CA GLU A 19 7.76 8.54 7.94
C GLU A 19 7.99 8.97 6.49
N SER A 20 8.77 8.18 5.74
CA SER A 20 9.05 8.47 4.33
C SER A 20 7.79 8.25 3.49
N LEU A 21 7.04 7.19 3.75
CA LEU A 21 5.77 6.92 3.07
C LEU A 21 4.70 7.98 3.42
N GLN A 22 4.63 8.43 4.67
CA GLN A 22 3.72 9.51 5.07
C GLN A 22 4.08 10.84 4.38
N LYS A 23 5.36 11.17 4.23
CA LYS A 23 5.81 12.34 3.45
C LYS A 23 5.36 12.22 1.99
N ILE A 24 5.50 11.05 1.38
CA ILE A 24 5.05 10.78 0.01
C ILE A 24 3.53 10.95 -0.12
N GLU A 25 2.75 10.40 0.81
CA GLU A 25 1.29 10.55 0.84
C GLU A 25 0.89 12.04 0.99
N ASN A 26 1.58 12.79 1.86
CA ASN A 26 1.37 14.23 2.05
C ASN A 26 1.74 15.07 0.81
N MET A 27 2.54 14.54 -0.12
CA MET A 27 2.78 15.17 -1.43
C MET A 27 1.64 14.92 -2.43
N GLY A 28 0.55 14.25 -2.01
CA GLY A 28 -0.61 13.93 -2.85
C GLY A 28 -0.46 12.64 -3.66
N ILE A 29 0.56 11.82 -3.38
CA ILE A 29 0.75 10.55 -4.05
C ILE A 29 -0.16 9.51 -3.39
N GLU A 30 -1.10 8.95 -4.16
CA GLU A 30 -1.99 7.90 -3.66
C GLU A 30 -1.21 6.64 -3.29
N ILE A 31 -1.45 6.09 -2.10
CA ILE A 31 -0.92 4.81 -1.64
C ILE A 31 -2.09 3.83 -1.46
N LEU A 32 -2.08 2.74 -2.24
CA LEU A 32 -3.05 1.65 -2.14
C LEU A 32 -2.43 0.48 -1.38
N VAL A 33 -3.16 -0.05 -0.40
CA VAL A 33 -2.73 -1.20 0.40
C VAL A 33 -3.76 -2.32 0.29
N CYS A 34 -3.31 -3.52 -0.09
CA CYS A 34 -4.15 -4.70 -0.26
C CYS A 34 -4.84 -5.10 1.07
N GLY A 35 -6.16 -4.92 1.15
CA GLY A 35 -6.98 -5.26 2.31
C GLY A 35 -6.97 -6.76 2.63
N THR A 36 -7.10 -7.62 1.62
CA THR A 36 -7.03 -9.08 1.80
C THR A 36 -5.70 -9.53 2.39
N CYS A 37 -4.61 -8.85 2.02
CA CYS A 37 -3.27 -9.11 2.54
C CYS A 37 -3.16 -8.68 4.01
N LEU A 38 -3.67 -7.49 4.35
CA LEU A 38 -3.78 -7.03 5.74
C LEU A 38 -4.59 -8.00 6.61
N ASP A 39 -5.72 -8.50 6.09
CA ASP A 39 -6.57 -9.46 6.78
C ASP A 39 -5.84 -10.82 6.94
N TYR A 40 -5.16 -11.32 5.90
CA TYR A 40 -4.38 -12.56 5.95
C TYR A 40 -3.26 -12.51 6.99
N PHE A 41 -2.51 -11.40 7.06
CA PHE A 41 -1.45 -11.21 8.05
C PHE A 41 -1.97 -10.76 9.43
N GLN A 42 -3.27 -10.53 9.58
CA GLN A 42 -3.92 -10.01 10.79
C GLN A 42 -3.41 -8.62 11.25
N LYS A 43 -2.95 -7.78 10.30
CA LYS A 43 -2.31 -6.48 10.59
C LYS A 43 -3.18 -5.26 10.25
N LYS A 44 -4.49 -5.44 10.03
CA LYS A 44 -5.40 -4.37 9.62
C LYS A 44 -5.39 -3.15 10.54
N PHE A 45 -5.31 -3.36 11.85
CA PHE A 45 -5.28 -2.28 12.87
C PHE A 45 -3.88 -1.64 13.06
N GLU A 46 -2.86 -2.20 12.40
CA GLU A 46 -1.49 -1.71 12.42
C GLU A 46 -1.18 -0.81 11.22
N LEU A 47 -2.10 -0.67 10.26
CA LEU A 47 -1.93 0.21 9.11
C LEU A 47 -1.70 1.66 9.59
N ALA A 48 -0.66 2.29 9.07
CA ALA A 48 -0.25 3.64 9.46
C ALA A 48 -0.21 4.65 8.31
N VAL A 49 -0.22 4.19 7.05
CA VAL A 49 -0.20 5.04 5.85
C VAL A 49 -0.89 4.33 4.68
N GLY A 50 -1.54 5.09 3.80
CA GLY A 50 -2.25 4.57 2.65
C GLY A 50 -3.70 4.17 2.91
N ARG A 51 -4.47 4.05 1.82
CA ARG A 51 -5.86 3.57 1.87
C ARG A 51 -5.94 2.08 1.64
N ILE A 52 -6.81 1.42 2.39
CA ILE A 52 -7.17 0.03 2.14
C ILE A 52 -7.88 -0.05 0.78
N SER A 53 -7.42 -0.98 -0.05
CA SER A 53 -7.93 -1.29 -1.37
C SER A 53 -8.21 -2.80 -1.49
N ASN A 54 -8.74 -3.21 -2.64
CA ASN A 54 -8.93 -4.61 -3.00
C ASN A 54 -8.12 -4.98 -4.26
N MET A 55 -8.08 -6.27 -4.58
CA MET A 55 -7.27 -6.74 -5.71
C MET A 55 -7.80 -6.26 -7.07
N TYR A 56 -9.12 -6.05 -7.21
CA TYR A 56 -9.70 -5.55 -8.47
C TYR A 56 -9.28 -4.12 -8.77
N ASP A 57 -9.38 -3.22 -7.77
CA ASP A 57 -8.96 -1.83 -7.90
C ASP A 57 -7.45 -1.72 -8.17
N ILE A 58 -6.65 -2.57 -7.51
CA ILE A 58 -5.21 -2.66 -7.74
C ILE A 58 -4.92 -3.07 -9.19
N LEU A 59 -5.56 -4.14 -9.67
CA LEU A 59 -5.36 -4.64 -11.03
C LEU A 59 -5.78 -3.60 -12.08
N ASP A 60 -6.92 -2.95 -11.87
CA ASP A 60 -7.41 -1.87 -12.73
C ASP A 60 -6.43 -0.69 -12.77
N THR A 61 -5.92 -0.27 -11.60
CA THR A 61 -4.91 0.79 -11.49
C THR A 61 -3.62 0.42 -12.24
N MET A 62 -3.15 -0.82 -12.08
CA MET A 62 -1.94 -1.29 -12.78
C MET A 62 -2.14 -1.37 -14.29
N THR A 63 -3.32 -1.81 -14.74
CA THR A 63 -3.64 -1.96 -16.17
C THR A 63 -3.80 -0.61 -16.86
N LYS A 64 -4.31 0.39 -16.14
CA LYS A 64 -4.43 1.77 -16.64
C LYS A 64 -3.11 2.55 -16.59
N ALA A 65 -2.12 2.09 -15.82
CA ALA A 65 -0.83 2.76 -15.74
C ALA A 65 -0.07 2.65 -17.07
N GLY A 66 0.43 3.78 -17.59
CA GLY A 66 1.25 3.76 -18.81
C GLY A 66 2.59 3.03 -18.65
N LYS A 67 3.04 2.83 -17.41
CA LYS A 67 4.20 1.99 -17.06
C LYS A 67 4.06 1.49 -15.63
N VAL A 68 4.33 0.20 -15.43
CA VAL A 68 4.45 -0.41 -14.11
C VAL A 68 5.94 -0.58 -13.79
N VAL A 69 6.34 -0.10 -12.61
CA VAL A 69 7.66 -0.37 -12.03
C VAL A 69 7.44 -1.23 -10.79
N PHE A 70 8.03 -2.42 -10.78
CA PHE A 70 7.90 -3.40 -9.70
C PHE A 70 9.28 -3.67 -9.07
N LEU A 71 9.29 -4.04 -7.80
CA LEU A 71 10.46 -4.33 -6.97
C LEU A 71 10.23 -5.62 -6.19
#